data_AF-A0A0F8Y7C2-F1
#
_entry.id   AF-A0A0F8Y7C2-F1
#
_cell.length_a   1.000
_cell.length_b   1.000
_cell.length_c   1.000
_cell.angle_alpha   90.00
_cell.angle_beta   90.00
_cell.angle_gamma   90.00
#
_symmetry.space_group_name_H-M   'P 1'
#
loop_
_entity.id
_entity.type
_entity.pdbx_description
1 polymer ?
#
loop_
_entity_poly.entity_id
_entity_poly.type
_entity_poly.pdbx_seq_one_letter_code
_entity_poly.pdbx_strand_id
1 'polypeptide(L)'
;MNHISFTIIGIFAIVSLLFPTPTFANYASQINWELIVISSKPACSGYHYYIVEKYHDISEKYLGLYQLDNKAYSPQCMTELKYLTEYEKPHDLDLLILVYDREKGREDLHSQNIGGIYIHEGDDLSRNHTIIFCDCSNFEYSDPVWILSHELSHFVLNNLGFDLKVAEKEIHELDDKFDFCVEVEYNEEDCSSIKTRIETDRSSV
;
A
#
# COMPACT_ATOMS: atom_id res chain seq x y z
N MET A 1 -66.08 15.54 18.46
CA MET A 1 -65.60 14.19 18.84
C MET A 1 -64.69 13.68 17.74
N ASN A 2 -63.58 13.04 18.13
CA ASN A 2 -62.54 12.36 17.34
C ASN A 2 -61.52 13.30 16.67
N HIS A 3 -60.34 13.56 17.26
CA HIS A 3 -59.16 12.70 17.54
C HIS A 3 -58.11 12.74 16.42
N ILE A 4 -57.03 13.49 16.68
CA ILE A 4 -55.60 13.13 16.59
C ILE A 4 -55.06 12.57 15.25
N SER A 5 -54.07 13.27 14.67
CA SER A 5 -52.71 12.73 14.39
C SER A 5 -51.83 13.84 13.79
N PHE A 6 -50.90 14.39 14.57
CA PHE A 6 -49.51 13.96 14.82
C PHE A 6 -48.55 14.26 13.65
N THR A 7 -47.80 15.33 13.89
CA THR A 7 -46.49 15.70 13.37
C THR A 7 -45.63 14.48 13.03
N ILE A 8 -45.33 14.26 11.74
CA ILE A 8 -44.21 13.42 11.30
C ILE A 8 -43.09 14.36 10.87
N ILE A 9 -42.40 14.93 11.85
CA ILE A 9 -41.07 15.51 11.64
C ILE A 9 -40.23 15.03 12.81
N GLY A 10 -39.23 14.20 12.52
CA GLY A 10 -38.13 13.96 13.44
C GLY A 10 -37.95 12.54 13.94
N ILE A 11 -37.79 11.55 13.06
CA ILE A 11 -37.01 10.34 13.38
C ILE A 11 -36.29 9.87 12.11
N PHE A 12 -35.27 10.61 11.67
CA PHE A 12 -34.26 10.06 10.74
C PHE A 12 -32.82 10.47 11.10
N ALA A 13 -32.62 11.26 12.16
CA ALA A 13 -31.29 11.73 12.59
C ALA A 13 -30.74 11.00 13.83
N ILE A 14 -31.47 10.06 14.43
CA ILE A 14 -31.06 9.40 15.69
C ILE A 14 -30.39 8.04 15.45
N VAL A 15 -30.56 7.43 14.27
CA VAL A 15 -29.93 6.14 13.95
C VAL A 15 -28.42 6.26 13.70
N SER A 16 -27.94 7.46 13.34
CA SER A 16 -26.51 7.74 13.14
C SER A 16 -25.70 7.83 14.44
N LEU A 17 -26.34 7.89 15.61
CA LEU A 17 -25.69 8.03 16.92
C LEU A 17 -25.44 6.69 17.63
N LEU A 18 -25.94 5.58 17.09
CA LEU A 18 -25.83 4.24 17.71
C LEU A 18 -24.74 3.37 17.08
N PHE A 19 -24.13 3.82 15.99
CA PHE A 19 -22.94 3.20 15.45
C PHE A 19 -21.75 4.07 15.85
N PRO A 20 -20.82 3.58 16.67
CA PRO A 20 -19.53 4.25 16.78
C PRO A 20 -18.95 4.25 15.36
N THR A 21 -18.93 5.42 14.71
CA THR A 21 -18.00 5.62 13.61
C THR A 21 -16.63 5.33 14.21
N PRO A 22 -15.86 4.39 13.67
CA PRO A 22 -14.50 4.21 14.15
C PRO A 22 -13.77 5.53 13.90
N THR A 23 -13.58 6.32 14.95
CA THR A 23 -12.78 7.53 14.90
C THR A 23 -11.34 7.06 14.93
N PHE A 24 -10.82 6.68 13.77
CA PHE A 24 -9.39 6.47 13.60
C PHE A 24 -8.71 7.82 13.82
N ALA A 25 -7.62 7.81 14.58
CA ALA A 25 -6.74 8.96 14.65
C ALA A 25 -6.00 9.02 13.32
N ASN A 26 -6.52 9.79 12.37
CA ASN A 26 -5.80 10.04 11.13
C ASN A 26 -4.64 10.98 11.46
N TYR A 27 -3.44 10.43 11.66
CA TYR A 27 -2.29 11.20 12.15
C TYR A 27 -1.71 12.14 11.08
N ALA A 28 -1.92 11.85 9.79
CA ALA A 28 -1.57 12.73 8.68
C ALA A 28 -2.82 13.24 7.96
N SER A 29 -2.93 14.57 7.77
CA SER A 29 -3.98 15.17 6.94
C SER A 29 -3.75 14.96 5.44
N GLN A 30 -2.50 14.73 5.04
CA GLN A 30 -2.06 14.42 3.69
C GLN A 30 -0.76 13.61 3.78
N ILE A 31 -0.65 12.53 3.00
CA ILE A 31 0.52 11.65 2.96
C ILE A 31 1.42 12.07 1.81
N ASN A 32 2.62 12.57 2.10
CA ASN A 32 3.62 12.84 1.09
C ASN A 32 4.48 11.60 0.88
N TRP A 33 4.53 11.08 -0.35
CA TRP A 33 5.23 9.83 -0.63
C TRP A 33 6.05 9.89 -1.91
N GLU A 34 7.08 9.07 -1.99
CA GLU A 34 8.00 9.01 -3.12
C GLU A 34 8.28 7.57 -3.49
N LEU A 35 8.35 7.28 -4.79
CA LEU A 35 8.74 5.98 -5.31
C LEU A 35 10.05 6.08 -6.10
N ILE A 36 10.99 5.22 -5.75
CA ILE A 36 12.29 5.13 -6.40
C ILE A 36 12.55 3.68 -6.80
N VAL A 37 12.75 3.45 -8.10
CA VAL A 37 13.26 2.17 -8.60
C VAL A 37 14.79 2.18 -8.50
N ILE A 38 15.34 1.14 -7.89
CA ILE A 38 16.79 0.91 -7.80
C ILE A 38 17.20 -0.13 -8.84
N SER A 39 17.98 0.33 -9.82
CA SER A 39 18.56 -0.50 -10.87
C SER A 39 19.87 -1.13 -10.40
N SER A 40 20.02 -2.43 -10.61
CA SER A 40 21.29 -3.17 -10.55
C SER A 40 22.21 -2.83 -11.74
N LYS A 41 21.67 -2.18 -12.78
CA LYS A 41 22.39 -1.85 -14.01
C LYS A 41 23.13 -0.52 -13.85
N PRO A 42 24.18 -0.28 -14.66
CA PRO A 42 24.90 1.01 -14.65
C PRO A 42 24.05 2.22 -15.06
N ALA A 43 22.86 2.01 -15.62
CA ALA A 43 21.90 3.05 -15.95
C ALA A 43 20.47 2.49 -16.01
N CYS A 44 19.50 3.35 -15.74
CA CYS A 44 18.08 3.06 -15.92
C CYS A 44 17.73 2.85 -17.40
N SER A 45 16.97 1.80 -17.66
CA SER A 45 16.47 1.44 -18.99
C SER A 45 14.97 1.67 -19.11
N GLY A 46 14.41 1.53 -20.32
CA GLY A 46 12.97 1.66 -20.55
C GLY A 46 12.10 0.73 -19.67
N TYR A 47 12.62 -0.45 -19.33
CA TYR A 47 11.95 -1.35 -18.37
C TYR A 47 11.85 -0.72 -16.98
N HIS A 48 12.91 -0.08 -16.50
CA HIS A 48 12.90 0.58 -15.20
C HIS A 48 11.87 1.72 -15.17
N TYR A 49 11.87 2.58 -16.19
CA TYR A 49 10.86 3.64 -16.29
C TYR A 49 9.44 3.09 -16.38
N TYR A 50 9.22 1.97 -17.07
CA TYR A 50 7.91 1.32 -17.08
C TYR A 50 7.45 0.86 -15.69
N ILE A 51 8.33 0.24 -14.89
CA ILE A 51 7.96 -0.21 -13.55
C ILE A 51 7.82 0.94 -12.55
N VAL A 52 8.58 2.03 -12.72
CA VAL A 52 8.38 3.29 -11.98
C VAL A 52 6.93 3.76 -12.11
N GLU A 53 6.45 3.95 -13.35
CA GLU A 53 5.09 4.43 -13.61
C GLU A 53 4.03 3.43 -13.11
N LYS A 54 4.23 2.14 -13.39
CA LYS A 54 3.30 1.08 -12.96
C LYS A 54 3.06 1.11 -11.44
N TYR A 55 4.13 1.14 -10.64
CA TYR A 55 4.00 1.07 -9.20
C TYR A 55 3.63 2.40 -8.57
N HIS A 56 3.96 3.52 -9.22
CA HIS A 56 3.45 4.82 -8.83
C HIS A 56 1.92 4.85 -8.92
N ASP A 57 1.34 4.49 -10.08
CA ASP A 57 -0.12 4.47 -10.28
C ASP A 57 -0.84 3.54 -9.30
N ILE A 58 -0.27 2.36 -9.05
CA ILE A 58 -0.85 1.39 -8.10
C ILE A 58 -0.84 1.97 -6.69
N SER A 59 0.27 2.56 -6.25
CA SER A 59 0.41 3.12 -4.90
C SER A 59 -0.55 4.28 -4.69
N GLU A 60 -0.62 5.22 -5.63
CA GLU A 60 -1.53 6.36 -5.59
C GLU A 60 -2.99 5.92 -5.43
N LYS A 61 -3.43 4.98 -6.28
CA LYS A 61 -4.80 4.47 -6.27
C LYS A 61 -5.09 3.64 -5.02
N TYR A 62 -4.13 2.83 -4.56
CA TYR A 62 -4.29 2.03 -3.36
C TYR A 62 -4.46 2.91 -2.13
N LEU A 63 -3.62 3.93 -1.94
CA LEU A 63 -3.78 4.91 -0.86
C LEU A 63 -5.12 5.64 -0.95
N GLY A 64 -5.57 5.95 -2.18
CA GLY A 64 -6.88 6.54 -2.45
C GLY A 64 -8.07 5.69 -2.00
N LEU A 65 -7.97 4.35 -1.99
CA LEU A 65 -9.04 3.46 -1.51
C LEU A 65 -9.36 3.69 -0.02
N TYR A 66 -8.36 4.09 0.77
CA TYR A 66 -8.51 4.39 2.18
C TYR A 66 -8.93 5.83 2.46
N GLN A 67 -9.27 6.60 1.40
CA GLN A 67 -9.64 8.01 1.48
C GLN A 67 -8.54 8.87 2.13
N LEU A 68 -7.28 8.44 1.98
CA LEU A 68 -6.12 9.19 2.41
C LEU A 68 -5.75 10.19 1.31
N ASP A 69 -5.82 11.49 1.62
CA ASP A 69 -5.22 12.51 0.77
C ASP A 69 -3.74 12.18 0.66
N ASN A 70 -3.25 12.00 -0.57
CA ASN A 70 -1.88 11.60 -0.80
C ASN A 70 -1.31 12.38 -1.98
N LYS A 71 -0.04 12.74 -1.85
CA LYS A 71 0.70 13.55 -2.81
C LYS A 71 2.02 12.87 -3.09
N ALA A 72 2.19 12.44 -4.34
CA ALA A 72 3.42 11.85 -4.80
C ALA A 72 4.47 12.92 -5.16
N TYR A 73 5.73 12.68 -4.81
CA TYR A 73 6.85 13.29 -5.53
C TYR A 73 7.00 12.64 -6.90
N SER A 74 7.70 13.31 -7.81
CA SER A 74 7.99 12.74 -9.13
C SER A 74 8.72 11.41 -8.98
N PRO A 75 8.19 10.31 -9.54
CA PRO A 75 8.76 9.00 -9.31
C PRO A 75 10.08 8.88 -10.07
N GLN A 76 11.06 8.20 -9.46
CA GLN A 76 12.44 8.23 -9.93
C GLN A 76 12.98 6.83 -10.24
N CYS A 77 13.98 6.78 -11.12
CA CYS A 77 14.85 5.62 -11.25
C CYS A 77 16.29 6.04 -10.95
N MET A 78 16.96 5.28 -10.11
CA MET A 78 18.36 5.47 -9.73
C MET A 78 19.14 4.16 -9.86
N THR A 79 20.44 4.27 -10.12
CA THR A 79 21.34 3.15 -9.85
C THR A 79 21.62 3.09 -8.36
N GLU A 80 22.05 1.94 -7.86
CA GLU A 80 22.43 1.80 -6.44
C GLU A 80 23.47 2.83 -6.00
N LEU A 81 24.54 3.02 -6.79
CA LEU A 81 25.56 4.02 -6.48
C LEU A 81 24.96 5.41 -6.37
N LYS A 82 24.11 5.80 -7.34
CA LYS A 82 23.48 7.12 -7.35
C LYS A 82 22.57 7.32 -6.14
N TYR A 83 21.77 6.31 -5.79
CA TYR A 83 20.94 6.36 -4.59
C TYR A 83 21.78 6.59 -3.33
N LEU A 84 22.87 5.83 -3.17
CA LEU A 84 23.73 5.94 -1.98
C LEU A 84 24.51 7.26 -1.88
N THR A 85 24.86 7.89 -3.01
CA THR A 85 25.72 9.08 -3.01
C THR A 85 24.99 10.40 -3.27
N GLU A 86 23.80 10.37 -3.86
CA GLU A 86 23.11 11.57 -4.33
C GLU A 86 21.66 11.71 -3.84
N TYR A 87 21.02 10.65 -3.33
CA TYR A 87 19.64 10.77 -2.85
C TYR A 87 19.58 11.54 -1.54
N GLU A 88 18.75 12.58 -1.54
CA GLU A 88 18.42 13.37 -0.35
C GLU A 88 16.92 13.21 -0.07
N LYS A 89 16.58 12.52 1.02
CA LYS A 89 15.19 12.33 1.45
C LYS A 89 14.52 13.69 1.70
N PRO A 90 13.37 14.01 1.07
CA PRO A 90 12.63 15.24 1.36
C PRO A 90 12.25 15.33 2.84
N HIS A 91 12.36 16.53 3.43
CA HIS A 91 12.08 16.75 4.85
C HIS A 91 10.63 16.53 5.24
N ASP A 92 9.71 16.68 4.30
CA ASP A 92 8.27 16.46 4.39
C ASP A 92 7.84 15.06 3.92
N LEU A 93 8.77 14.16 3.59
CA LEU A 93 8.45 12.79 3.16
C LEU A 93 7.95 11.91 4.32
N ASP A 94 6.77 11.33 4.14
CA ASP A 94 6.13 10.43 5.10
C ASP A 94 6.42 8.96 4.74
N LEU A 95 6.24 8.59 3.46
CA LEU A 95 6.48 7.24 2.93
C LEU A 95 7.49 7.22 1.77
N LEU A 96 8.55 6.42 1.89
CA LEU A 96 9.46 6.08 0.80
C LEU A 96 9.17 4.66 0.29
N ILE A 97 8.96 4.49 -1.01
CA ILE A 97 8.79 3.18 -1.66
C ILE A 97 10.01 2.91 -2.53
N LEU A 98 10.79 1.90 -2.18
CA LEU A 98 11.93 1.42 -2.94
C LEU A 98 11.55 0.15 -3.71
N VAL A 99 11.63 0.23 -5.03
CA VAL A 99 11.38 -0.91 -5.91
C VAL A 99 12.71 -1.43 -6.41
N TYR A 100 13.10 -2.63 -6.00
CA TYR A 100 14.30 -3.27 -6.52
C TYR A 100 14.00 -3.94 -7.84
N ASP A 101 14.88 -3.78 -8.82
CA ASP A 101 14.82 -4.61 -10.00
C ASP A 101 15.08 -6.08 -9.66
N ARG A 102 14.84 -6.96 -10.64
CA ARG A 102 14.93 -8.41 -10.46
C ARG A 102 16.28 -8.88 -9.92
N GLU A 103 17.39 -8.27 -10.33
CA GLU A 103 18.71 -8.75 -9.90
C GLU A 103 19.00 -8.29 -8.48
N LYS A 104 18.76 -7.01 -8.17
CA LYS A 104 18.97 -6.49 -6.83
C LYS A 104 18.03 -7.12 -5.80
N GLY A 105 16.75 -7.28 -6.14
CA GLY A 105 15.79 -7.92 -5.26
C GLY A 105 16.11 -9.39 -4.97
N ARG A 106 16.71 -10.11 -5.93
CA ARG A 106 17.17 -11.49 -5.70
C ARG A 106 18.35 -11.56 -4.73
N GLU A 107 19.26 -10.62 -4.84
CA GLU A 107 20.45 -10.55 -3.99
C GLU A 107 20.09 -10.12 -2.57
N ASP A 108 19.32 -9.04 -2.43
CA ASP A 108 19.10 -8.39 -1.13
C ASP A 108 17.89 -8.96 -0.38
N LEU A 109 16.81 -9.32 -1.07
CA LEU A 109 15.56 -9.74 -0.44
C LEU A 109 15.37 -11.26 -0.51
N HIS A 110 15.38 -11.83 -1.71
CA HIS A 110 15.02 -13.25 -1.88
C HIS A 110 16.09 -14.20 -1.31
N SER A 111 17.35 -13.77 -1.19
CA SER A 111 18.39 -14.54 -0.51
C SER A 111 18.06 -14.77 0.98
N GLN A 112 17.16 -13.97 1.54
CA GLN A 112 16.65 -14.06 2.91
C GLN A 112 15.20 -14.56 2.97
N ASN A 113 14.64 -15.02 1.84
CA ASN A 113 13.24 -15.40 1.72
C ASN A 113 12.24 -14.27 2.01
N ILE A 114 12.54 -13.06 1.52
CA ILE A 114 11.70 -11.87 1.67
C ILE A 114 11.24 -11.42 0.28
N GLY A 115 9.93 -11.21 0.09
CA GLY A 115 9.36 -10.64 -1.15
C GLY A 115 9.25 -9.11 -1.10
N GLY A 116 8.84 -8.61 0.07
CA GLY A 116 8.74 -7.19 0.42
C GLY A 116 8.91 -6.99 1.92
N ILE A 117 9.13 -5.75 2.34
CA ILE A 117 9.20 -5.38 3.75
C ILE A 117 8.75 -3.94 3.95
N TYR A 118 7.91 -3.75 4.96
CA TYR A 118 7.55 -2.47 5.54
C TYR A 118 8.40 -2.20 6.80
N ILE A 119 8.89 -0.97 6.91
CA ILE A 119 9.72 -0.49 8.01
C ILE A 119 9.20 0.88 8.46
N HIS A 120 9.09 1.08 9.78
CA HIS A 120 8.82 2.38 10.39
C HIS A 120 9.87 2.68 11.46
N GLU A 121 10.34 3.93 11.50
CA GLU A 121 11.37 4.37 12.43
C GLU A 121 10.93 5.59 13.26
N GLY A 122 11.01 5.46 14.58
CA GLY A 122 10.71 6.52 15.54
C GLY A 122 9.31 6.44 16.13
N ASP A 123 8.98 7.41 16.99
CA ASP A 123 7.70 7.41 17.73
C ASP A 123 6.57 8.14 16.96
N ASP A 124 6.92 8.91 15.94
CA ASP A 124 5.97 9.64 15.10
C ASP A 124 5.42 8.73 14.01
N LEU A 125 4.20 8.23 14.21
CA LEU A 125 3.49 7.32 13.30
C LEU A 125 3.07 7.96 11.97
N SER A 126 3.27 9.26 11.79
CA SER A 126 2.97 9.95 10.53
C SER A 126 4.15 10.01 9.57
N ARG A 127 5.36 9.63 10.01
CA ARG A 127 6.61 9.88 9.27
C ARG A 127 7.56 8.69 9.33
N ASN A 128 8.57 8.72 8.46
CA ASN A 128 9.66 7.73 8.41
C ASN A 128 9.20 6.30 8.11
N HIS A 129 8.26 6.17 7.18
CA HIS A 129 7.86 4.88 6.65
C HIS A 129 8.68 4.54 5.41
N THR A 130 9.09 3.29 5.30
CA THR A 130 9.78 2.76 4.12
C THR A 130 9.17 1.43 3.72
N ILE A 131 8.88 1.27 2.43
CA ILE A 131 8.54 -0.02 1.82
C ILE A 131 9.67 -0.38 0.87
N ILE A 132 10.14 -1.62 0.92
CA ILE A 132 11.13 -2.15 -0.01
C ILE A 132 10.58 -3.45 -0.59
N PHE A 133 10.50 -3.59 -1.91
CA PHE A 133 10.06 -4.84 -2.53
C PHE A 133 10.73 -5.08 -3.89
N CYS A 134 10.69 -6.32 -4.38
CA CYS A 134 11.21 -6.65 -5.71
C CYS A 134 10.13 -6.62 -6.80
N ASP A 135 10.43 -6.03 -7.97
CA ASP A 135 9.73 -6.37 -9.22
C ASP A 135 10.18 -7.75 -9.77
N CYS A 136 9.96 -8.78 -8.96
CA CYS A 136 10.32 -10.15 -9.28
C CYS A 136 9.03 -10.95 -9.53
N SER A 137 8.83 -11.45 -10.76
CA SER A 137 7.74 -12.39 -10.98
C SER A 137 7.95 -13.68 -10.19
N ASN A 138 6.89 -14.13 -9.50
CA ASN A 138 6.76 -15.43 -8.85
C ASN A 138 7.76 -15.66 -7.70
N PHE A 139 7.93 -14.69 -6.79
CA PHE A 139 8.51 -15.00 -5.49
C PHE A 139 7.46 -15.76 -4.68
N GLU A 140 7.70 -17.05 -4.40
CA GLU A 140 6.76 -17.91 -3.66
C GLU A 140 5.30 -17.71 -4.13
N TYR A 141 5.08 -17.73 -5.45
CA TYR A 141 3.76 -17.60 -6.09
C TYR A 141 3.06 -16.23 -5.96
N SER A 142 3.59 -15.33 -5.15
CA SER A 142 3.17 -13.93 -5.06
C SER A 142 3.72 -13.08 -6.21
N ASP A 143 2.83 -12.26 -6.78
CA ASP A 143 3.21 -11.27 -7.77
C ASP A 143 3.59 -9.93 -7.10
N PRO A 144 4.47 -9.13 -7.70
CA PRO A 144 4.92 -7.87 -7.10
C PRO A 144 3.82 -6.87 -6.74
N VAL A 145 2.66 -6.92 -7.41
CA VAL A 145 1.53 -6.04 -7.09
C VAL A 145 0.87 -6.49 -5.79
N TRP A 146 0.72 -7.80 -5.59
CA TRP A 146 0.26 -8.36 -4.32
C TRP A 146 1.20 -7.97 -3.18
N ILE A 147 2.51 -8.17 -3.35
CA ILE A 147 3.53 -7.78 -2.37
C ILE A 147 3.44 -6.30 -2.03
N LEU A 148 3.39 -5.41 -3.03
CA LEU A 148 3.24 -3.97 -2.78
C LEU A 148 1.96 -3.66 -2.00
N SER A 149 0.84 -4.30 -2.34
CA SER A 149 -0.43 -4.08 -1.63
C SER A 149 -0.40 -4.59 -0.18
N HIS A 150 0.33 -5.68 0.08
CA HIS A 150 0.59 -6.20 1.42
C HIS A 150 1.36 -5.14 2.24
N GLU A 151 2.48 -4.63 1.73
CA GLU A 151 3.29 -3.65 2.46
C GLU A 151 2.60 -2.29 2.62
N LEU A 152 1.81 -1.86 1.63
CA LEU A 152 0.98 -0.67 1.75
C LEU A 152 -0.10 -0.83 2.82
N SER A 153 -0.61 -2.05 3.04
CA SER A 153 -1.57 -2.32 4.12
C SER A 153 -0.92 -2.08 5.49
N HIS A 154 0.32 -2.55 5.70
CA HIS A 154 1.06 -2.30 6.94
C HIS A 154 1.23 -0.79 7.18
N PHE A 155 1.65 -0.06 6.14
CA PHE A 155 1.78 1.40 6.22
C PHE A 155 0.46 2.08 6.59
N VAL A 156 -0.62 1.78 5.86
CA VAL A 156 -1.92 2.43 6.05
C VAL A 156 -2.46 2.17 7.45
N LEU A 157 -2.45 0.91 7.91
CA LEU A 157 -2.96 0.58 9.24
C LEU A 157 -2.12 1.21 10.35
N ASN A 158 -0.79 1.24 10.20
CA ASN A 158 0.07 1.93 11.16
C ASN A 158 -0.19 3.44 11.20
N ASN A 159 -0.31 4.10 10.03
CA ASN A 159 -0.61 5.54 9.93
C ASN A 159 -2.03 5.90 10.44
N LEU A 160 -2.97 4.96 10.41
CA LEU A 160 -4.31 5.11 11.02
C LEU A 160 -4.32 4.83 12.53
N GLY A 161 -3.19 4.44 13.11
CA GLY A 161 -3.04 4.20 14.55
C GLY A 161 -3.52 2.85 15.04
N PHE A 162 -3.65 1.87 14.16
CA PHE A 162 -3.95 0.51 14.59
C PHE A 162 -2.75 -0.07 15.36
N ASP A 163 -3.05 -0.95 16.32
CA ASP A 163 -2.02 -1.72 16.98
C ASP A 163 -1.30 -2.59 15.95
N LEU A 164 0.03 -2.43 15.86
CA LEU A 164 0.85 -3.10 14.86
C LEU A 164 0.69 -4.62 14.89
N LYS A 165 0.55 -5.24 16.06
CA LYS A 165 0.42 -6.71 16.15
C LYS A 165 -0.93 -7.18 15.64
N VAL A 166 -1.97 -6.39 15.86
CA VAL A 166 -3.30 -6.68 15.34
C VAL A 166 -3.31 -6.50 13.82
N ALA A 167 -2.76 -5.39 13.33
CA ALA A 167 -2.64 -5.12 11.89
C ALA A 167 -1.84 -6.22 11.18
N GLU A 168 -0.67 -6.57 11.72
CA GLU A 168 0.20 -7.63 11.19
C GLU A 168 -0.52 -8.97 11.09
N LYS A 169 -1.25 -9.35 12.15
CA LYS A 169 -2.03 -10.59 12.16
C LYS A 169 -3.09 -10.61 11.06
N GLU A 170 -3.89 -9.55 10.94
CA GLU A 170 -4.97 -9.49 9.95
C GLU A 170 -4.44 -9.45 8.51
N ILE A 171 -3.32 -8.76 8.26
CA ILE A 171 -2.66 -8.71 6.96
C ILE A 171 -2.14 -10.10 6.58
N HIS A 172 -1.40 -10.76 7.49
CA HIS A 172 -0.83 -12.08 7.20
C HIS A 172 -1.92 -13.17 7.07
N GLU A 173 -3.04 -13.06 7.79
CA GLU A 173 -4.20 -13.95 7.58
C GLU A 173 -4.85 -13.80 6.20
N LEU A 174 -4.79 -12.62 5.59
CA LEU A 174 -5.24 -12.41 4.21
C LEU A 174 -4.21 -12.93 3.20
N ASP A 175 -2.93 -12.81 3.52
CA ASP A 175 -1.81 -13.36 2.74
C ASP A 175 -1.91 -14.89 2.65
N ASP A 176 -2.08 -15.58 3.79
CA ASP A 176 -2.26 -17.03 3.86
C ASP A 176 -3.46 -17.51 3.01
N LYS A 177 -4.56 -16.73 3.00
CA LYS A 177 -5.74 -17.04 2.18
C LYS A 177 -5.44 -16.84 0.69
N PHE A 178 -4.67 -15.81 0.33
CA PHE A 178 -4.25 -15.59 -1.04
C PHE A 178 -3.37 -16.72 -1.55
N ASP A 179 -2.38 -17.14 -0.76
CA ASP A 179 -1.49 -18.23 -1.11
C ASP A 179 -2.29 -19.52 -1.30
N PHE A 180 -3.23 -19.83 -0.40
CA PHE A 180 -4.13 -20.98 -0.57
C PHE A 180 -4.90 -20.92 -1.91
N CYS A 181 -5.44 -19.76 -2.24
CA CYS A 181 -6.21 -19.54 -3.48
C CYS A 181 -5.38 -19.63 -4.76
N VAL A 182 -4.08 -19.36 -4.69
CA VAL A 182 -3.17 -19.40 -5.85
C VAL A 182 -2.48 -20.77 -5.97
N GLU A 183 -2.14 -21.40 -4.86
CA GLU A 183 -1.33 -22.62 -4.83
C GLU A 183 -2.12 -23.92 -4.67
N VAL A 184 -3.19 -23.91 -3.87
CA VAL A 184 -3.84 -25.14 -3.42
C VAL A 184 -5.15 -25.37 -4.16
N GLU A 185 -6.13 -24.51 -3.94
CA GLU A 185 -7.47 -24.65 -4.52
C GLU A 185 -8.14 -23.29 -4.66
N TYR A 186 -8.64 -23.02 -5.87
CA TYR A 186 -9.43 -21.83 -6.12
C TYR A 186 -10.91 -22.09 -5.78
N ASN A 187 -11.39 -21.50 -4.68
CA ASN A 187 -12.80 -21.39 -4.35
C ASN A 187 -13.31 -19.98 -4.67
N GLU A 188 -14.25 -19.84 -5.61
CA GLU A 188 -14.81 -18.54 -6.01
C GLU A 188 -15.34 -17.72 -4.82
N GLU A 189 -16.03 -18.35 -3.85
CA GLU A 189 -16.62 -17.65 -2.70
C GLU A 189 -15.54 -17.04 -1.79
N ASP A 190 -14.52 -17.82 -1.46
CA ASP A 190 -13.44 -17.40 -0.57
C ASP A 190 -12.43 -16.50 -1.29
N CYS A 191 -12.01 -16.88 -2.50
CA CYS A 191 -10.93 -16.24 -3.25
C CYS A 191 -11.35 -14.96 -3.97
N SER A 192 -12.64 -14.73 -4.23
CA SER A 192 -13.12 -13.44 -4.75
C SER A 192 -13.14 -12.35 -3.68
N SER A 193 -13.22 -12.72 -2.40
CA SER A 193 -13.31 -11.77 -1.28
C SER A 193 -11.97 -11.14 -0.89
N ILE A 194 -10.85 -11.77 -1.26
CA ILE A 194 -9.50 -11.37 -0.85
C ILE A 194 -8.79 -10.46 -1.86
N LYS A 195 -9.32 -10.31 -3.09
CA LYS A 195 -8.75 -9.44 -4.12
C LYS A 195 -9.76 -8.38 -4.52
N THR A 196 -9.27 -7.15 -4.67
CA THR A 196 -10.01 -6.09 -5.34
C THR A 196 -9.27 -5.65 -6.60
N ARG A 197 -10.02 -5.14 -7.59
CA ARG A 197 -9.43 -4.65 -8.84
C ARG A 197 -9.29 -3.14 -8.78
N ILE A 198 -8.06 -2.68 -8.93
CA ILE A 198 -7.74 -1.27 -9.17
C ILE A 198 -7.61 -1.07 -10.68
N GLU A 199 -8.43 -0.20 -11.25
CA GLU A 199 -8.29 0.20 -12.64
C GLU A 199 -7.22 1.28 -12.75
N THR A 200 -6.10 1.00 -13.40
CA THR A 200 -5.11 2.01 -13.78
C THR A 200 -5.50 2.65 -15.10
N ASP A 201 -5.37 3.98 -15.21
CA ASP A 201 -5.66 4.68 -16.45
C ASP A 201 -4.54 4.38 -17.44
N ARG A 202 -4.65 3.28 -18.18
CA ARG A 202 -3.85 3.12 -19.39
C ARG A 202 -4.32 4.19 -20.37
N SER A 203 -3.58 5.29 -20.46
CA SER A 203 -3.50 6.02 -21.72
C SER A 203 -3.01 5.02 -22.76
N SER A 204 -3.94 4.55 -23.58
CA SER A 204 -3.72 3.73 -24.76
C SER A 204 -2.63 4.37 -25.62
N VAL A 205 -1.45 3.74 -25.62
CA VAL A 205 -0.43 3.93 -26.66
C VAL A 205 -0.55 2.76 -27.62
#